data_AF-A0A2G9YM41-F1
#
_entry.id   AF-A0A2G9YM41-F1
#
_cell.length_a   1.000
_cell.length_b   1.000
_cell.length_c   1.000
_cell.angle_alpha   90.00
_cell.angle_beta   90.00
_cell.angle_gamma   90.00
#
_symmetry.space_group_name_H-M   'P 1'
#
loop_
_entity.id
_entity.type
_entity.pdbx_description
1 polymer ?
#
loop_
_entity_poly.entity_id
_entity_poly.type
_entity_poly.pdbx_seq_one_letter_code
_entity_poly.pdbx_strand_id
1 'polypeptide(L)'
;MRRLRYFIGLIIIILIFGVIIFYPLPSLLEWQSVLLKRCFSILFFCALFCLWRIIKGPTPADRAVAIDILGILVLGFCAILGIPTGRDWYIDIGIAWALQSFISTLALAKYLEGRNFDE
;
A
#
# COMPACT_ATOMS: atom_id res chain seq x y z
N MET A 1 6.99 -7.69 -27.28
CA MET A 1 6.37 -6.43 -26.76
C MET A 1 5.97 -6.45 -25.28
N ARG A 2 5.51 -7.57 -24.68
CA ARG A 2 5.18 -7.62 -23.23
C ARG A 2 6.39 -7.45 -22.28
N ARG A 3 7.55 -8.07 -22.55
CA ARG A 3 8.78 -7.92 -21.73
C ARG A 3 9.30 -6.48 -21.63
N LEU A 4 9.14 -5.67 -22.69
CA LEU A 4 9.61 -4.29 -22.72
C LEU A 4 8.82 -3.38 -21.75
N ARG A 5 7.51 -3.61 -21.61
CA ARG A 5 6.67 -2.90 -20.63
C ARG A 5 7.05 -3.21 -19.18
N TYR A 6 7.44 -4.45 -18.87
CA TYR A 6 7.91 -4.83 -17.53
C TYR A 6 9.27 -4.22 -17.21
N PHE A 7 10.19 -4.17 -18.19
CA PHE A 7 11.50 -3.54 -18.02
C PHE A 7 11.40 -2.02 -17.80
N ILE A 8 10.53 -1.35 -18.55
CA ILE A 8 10.23 0.08 -18.37
C ILE A 8 9.61 0.34 -16.99
N GLY A 9 8.68 -0.52 -16.54
CA GLY A 9 8.12 -0.43 -15.19
C GLY A 9 9.18 -0.61 -14.10
N LEU A 10 10.08 -1.58 -14.25
CA LEU A 10 11.19 -1.82 -13.31
C LEU A 10 12.13 -0.60 -13.22
N ILE A 11 12.50 -0.02 -14.36
CA ILE A 11 13.35 1.18 -14.41
C ILE A 11 12.66 2.36 -13.75
N ILE A 12 11.36 2.57 -14.01
CA ILE A 12 10.57 3.62 -13.36
C ILE A 12 10.51 3.43 -11.85
N ILE A 13 10.33 2.19 -11.38
CA ILE A 13 10.31 1.86 -9.95
C ILE A 13 11.68 2.17 -9.32
N ILE A 14 12.78 1.76 -9.95
CA ILE A 14 14.15 2.01 -9.46
C ILE A 14 14.45 3.51 -9.43
N LEU A 15 14.02 4.25 -10.44
CA LEU A 15 14.24 5.71 -10.53
C LEU A 15 13.42 6.45 -9.48
N ILE A 16 12.17 6.05 -9.24
CA ILE A 16 11.32 6.60 -8.17
C ILE A 16 11.91 6.29 -6.79
N PHE A 17 12.35 5.06 -6.54
CA PHE A 17 13.03 4.69 -5.30
C PHE A 17 14.32 5.51 -5.07
N GLY A 18 15.13 5.67 -6.13
CA GLY A 18 16.34 6.49 -6.08
C GLY A 18 16.04 7.96 -5.79
N VAL A 19 15.03 8.54 -6.44
CA VAL A 19 14.58 9.92 -6.18
C VAL A 19 14.04 10.07 -4.76
N ILE A 20 13.32 9.11 -4.21
CA ILE A 20 12.83 9.16 -2.81
C ILE A 20 13.99 9.15 -1.81
N ILE A 21 15.04 8.35 -2.08
CA ILE A 21 16.23 8.29 -1.23
C ILE A 21 17.01 9.62 -1.28
N PHE A 22 17.14 10.23 -2.46
CA PHE A 22 17.94 11.46 -2.66
C PHE A 22 17.18 12.78 -2.43
N TYR A 23 15.87 12.84 -2.71
CA TYR A 23 15.02 14.04 -2.65
C TYR A 23 13.75 13.78 -1.84
N PRO A 24 13.80 13.89 -0.50
CA PRO A 24 12.61 13.71 0.34
C PRO A 24 11.65 14.90 0.15
N LEU A 25 10.46 14.63 -0.40
CA LEU A 25 9.37 15.61 -0.61
C LEU A 25 9.17 16.49 0.63
N PRO A 26 9.14 17.84 0.51
CA PRO A 26 8.81 18.71 1.64
C PRO A 26 7.39 18.40 2.11
N SER A 27 7.28 17.76 3.25
CA SER A 27 6.04 17.38 3.92
C SER A 27 5.66 18.48 4.92
N LEU A 28 4.37 18.79 5.03
CA LEU A 28 3.83 19.83 5.93
C LEU A 28 3.93 19.48 7.43
N LEU A 29 4.29 18.24 7.76
CA LEU A 29 4.59 17.79 9.12
C LEU A 29 6.08 18.06 9.40
N GLU A 30 6.40 18.77 10.47
CA GLU A 30 7.76 18.86 11.03
C GLU A 30 8.15 17.46 11.58
N TRP A 31 8.71 16.60 10.72
CA TRP A 31 9.06 15.23 11.11
C TRP A 31 10.27 15.21 12.04
N GLN A 32 10.10 14.59 13.21
CA GLN A 32 11.15 14.49 14.25
C GLN A 32 12.42 13.76 13.80
N SER A 33 12.34 12.91 12.76
CA SER A 33 13.51 12.22 12.20
C SER A 33 13.49 12.13 10.67
N VAL A 34 14.67 12.20 10.05
CA VAL A 34 14.87 12.04 8.60
C VAL A 34 14.40 10.66 8.12
N LEU A 35 14.53 9.63 8.97
CA LEU A 35 14.09 8.27 8.67
C LEU A 35 12.57 8.19 8.47
N LEU A 36 11.78 8.78 9.37
CA LEU A 36 10.32 8.76 9.28
C LEU A 36 9.82 9.40 7.98
N LYS A 37 10.40 10.56 7.63
CA LYS A 37 10.08 11.27 6.39
C LYS A 37 10.34 10.39 5.15
N ARG A 38 11.46 9.65 5.15
CA ARG A 38 11.80 8.72 4.06
C ARG A 38 10.82 7.56 3.99
N CYS A 39 10.53 6.90 5.12
CA CYS A 39 9.58 5.79 5.16
C CYS A 39 8.17 6.19 4.69
N PHE A 40 7.67 7.34 5.14
CA PHE A 40 6.38 7.88 4.70
C PHE A 40 6.34 8.12 3.19
N SER A 41 7.41 8.70 2.63
CA SER A 41 7.52 8.95 1.19
C SER A 41 7.51 7.65 0.38
N ILE A 42 8.20 6.61 0.85
CA ILE A 42 8.20 5.28 0.22
C ILE A 42 6.79 4.69 0.21
N LEU A 43 6.11 4.69 1.36
CA LEU A 43 4.73 4.18 1.45
C LEU A 43 3.77 4.94 0.52
N PHE A 44 3.91 6.26 0.41
CA PHE A 44 3.10 7.09 -0.47
C PHE A 44 3.20 6.67 -1.93
N PHE A 45 4.42 6.47 -2.43
CA PHE A 45 4.62 6.00 -3.80
C PHE A 45 4.17 4.55 -4.00
N CYS A 46 4.37 3.67 -3.02
CA CYS A 46 3.81 2.31 -3.05
C CYS A 46 2.27 2.35 -3.20
N ALA A 47 1.60 3.25 -2.48
CA ALA A 47 0.14 3.40 -2.57
C ALA A 47 -0.28 3.87 -3.97
N LEU A 48 0.45 4.80 -4.59
CA LEU A 48 0.21 5.23 -5.97
C LEU A 48 0.35 4.08 -6.98
N PHE A 49 1.35 3.20 -6.80
CA PHE A 49 1.50 2.01 -7.64
C PHE A 49 0.35 1.01 -7.44
N CYS A 50 -0.11 0.80 -6.21
CA CYS A 50 -1.29 -0.01 -5.93
C CYS A 50 -2.53 0.57 -6.62
N LEU A 51 -2.78 1.87 -6.51
CA LEU A 51 -3.88 2.55 -7.20
C LEU A 51 -3.80 2.38 -8.73
N TRP A 52 -2.59 2.49 -9.30
CA TRP A 52 -2.38 2.24 -10.73
C TRP A 52 -2.70 0.79 -11.12
N ARG A 53 -2.34 -0.19 -10.28
CA ARG A 53 -2.66 -1.61 -10.49
C ARG A 53 -4.16 -1.90 -10.36
N ILE A 54 -4.86 -1.23 -9.44
CA ILE A 54 -6.31 -1.36 -9.28
C ILE A 54 -7.02 -0.90 -10.56
N ILE A 55 -6.59 0.21 -11.17
CA ILE A 55 -7.22 0.75 -12.39
C ILE A 55 -6.85 -0.09 -13.63
N LYS A 56 -5.57 -0.43 -13.82
CA LYS A 56 -5.08 -1.12 -15.03
C LYS A 56 -4.98 -2.65 -14.91
N GLY A 57 -5.46 -3.23 -13.81
CA GLY A 57 -5.41 -4.67 -13.57
C GLY A 57 -6.18 -5.44 -14.66
N PRO A 58 -5.56 -6.45 -15.30
CA PRO A 58 -6.18 -7.21 -16.41
C PRO A 58 -7.28 -8.16 -15.94
N THR A 59 -7.16 -8.72 -14.74
CA THR A 59 -8.16 -9.64 -14.16
C THR A 59 -8.82 -9.01 -12.93
N PRO A 60 -10.06 -9.39 -12.59
CA PRO A 60 -10.69 -8.95 -11.34
C PRO A 60 -9.90 -9.36 -10.10
N ALA A 61 -9.32 -10.58 -10.11
CA ALA A 61 -8.47 -11.07 -9.03
C ALA A 61 -7.22 -10.19 -8.81
N ASP A 62 -6.55 -9.76 -9.89
CA ASP A 62 -5.40 -8.86 -9.80
C ASP A 62 -5.74 -7.51 -9.15
N ARG A 63 -6.95 -6.99 -9.41
CA ARG A 63 -7.42 -5.73 -8.82
C ARG A 63 -7.73 -5.91 -7.35
N ALA A 64 -8.37 -7.02 -6.98
CA ALA A 64 -8.74 -7.30 -5.61
C ALA A 64 -7.52 -7.53 -4.71
N VAL A 65 -6.49 -8.24 -5.19
CA VAL A 65 -5.20 -8.35 -4.49
C VAL A 65 -4.52 -6.98 -4.33
N ALA A 66 -4.59 -6.11 -5.34
CA ALA A 66 -4.03 -4.77 -5.24
C ALA A 66 -4.75 -3.89 -4.21
N ILE A 67 -6.06 -4.10 -3.99
CA ILE A 67 -6.82 -3.44 -2.93
C ILE A 67 -6.38 -3.96 -1.54
N ASP A 68 -6.18 -5.26 -1.39
CA ASP A 68 -5.69 -5.85 -0.13
C ASP A 68 -4.30 -5.30 0.26
N ILE A 69 -3.37 -5.23 -0.71
CA ILE A 69 -2.06 -4.62 -0.49
C ILE A 69 -2.19 -3.14 -0.08
N LEU A 70 -3.16 -2.41 -0.65
CA LEU A 70 -3.43 -1.03 -0.27
C LEU A 70 -3.90 -0.93 1.19
N GLY A 71 -4.70 -1.88 1.68
CA GLY A 71 -5.09 -1.99 3.08
C GLY A 71 -3.88 -2.13 4.02
N ILE A 72 -2.91 -2.98 3.64
CA ILE A 72 -1.63 -3.13 4.38
C ILE A 72 -0.81 -1.83 4.36
N LEU A 73 -0.82 -1.08 3.25
CA LEU A 73 -0.14 0.23 3.20
C LEU A 73 -0.79 1.25 4.15
N VAL A 74 -2.13 1.24 4.27
CA VAL A 74 -2.86 2.08 5.25
C VAL A 74 -2.43 1.75 6.68
N LEU A 75 -2.28 0.46 7.02
CA LEU A 75 -1.70 0.05 8.30
C LEU A 75 -0.31 0.67 8.52
N GLY A 76 0.56 0.62 7.52
CA GLY A 76 1.89 1.23 7.56
C GLY A 76 1.85 2.74 7.77
N PHE A 77 0.92 3.45 7.13
CA PHE A 77 0.72 4.89 7.36
C PHE A 77 0.29 5.18 8.79
N CYS A 78 -0.67 4.42 9.33
CA CYS A 78 -1.11 4.58 10.72
C CYS A 78 0.06 4.37 11.70
N ALA A 79 0.87 3.33 11.50
CA ALA A 79 2.04 3.07 12.34
C ALA A 79 3.07 4.22 12.30
N ILE A 80 3.36 4.76 11.10
CA ILE A 80 4.28 5.89 10.95
C ILE A 80 3.72 7.18 11.55
N LEU A 81 2.41 7.44 11.36
CA LEU A 81 1.76 8.65 11.87
C LEU A 81 1.58 8.65 13.39
N GLY A 82 1.48 7.46 14.01
CA GLY A 82 1.39 7.33 15.46
C GLY A 82 2.63 7.86 16.20
N ILE A 83 3.82 7.72 15.60
CA ILE A 83 5.10 8.14 16.21
C ILE A 83 5.18 9.66 16.44
N PRO A 84 5.07 10.53 15.41
CA PRO A 84 5.20 11.98 15.60
C PRO A 84 4.00 12.58 16.31
N THR A 85 2.81 11.97 16.19
CA THR A 85 1.61 12.49 16.84
C THR A 85 1.49 12.06 18.31
N GLY A 86 2.21 11.01 18.72
CA GLY A 86 2.16 10.44 20.07
C GLY A 86 0.77 9.93 20.46
N ARG A 87 -0.04 9.53 19.47
CA ARG A 87 -1.41 9.08 19.70
C ARG A 87 -1.56 7.60 19.42
N ASP A 88 -1.99 6.85 20.43
CA ASP A 88 -2.05 5.40 20.36
C ASP A 88 -3.19 4.88 19.48
N TRP A 89 -4.26 5.68 19.30
CA TRP A 89 -5.43 5.28 18.50
C TRP A 89 -5.14 5.04 17.01
N TYR A 90 -4.00 5.50 16.49
CA TYR A 90 -3.56 5.10 15.15
C TYR A 90 -3.28 3.59 15.06
N ILE A 91 -2.75 2.99 16.12
CA ILE A 91 -2.47 1.56 16.17
C ILE A 91 -3.77 0.77 16.31
N ASP A 92 -4.75 1.26 17.06
CA ASP A 92 -6.09 0.64 17.18
C ASP A 92 -6.81 0.60 15.83
N ILE A 93 -6.82 1.73 15.11
CA ILE A 93 -7.34 1.79 13.73
C ILE A 93 -6.58 0.80 12.84
N GLY A 94 -5.25 0.76 12.99
CA GLY A 94 -4.41 -0.16 12.24
C GLY A 94 -4.83 -1.62 12.42
N ILE A 95 -4.93 -2.09 13.67
CA ILE A 95 -5.31 -3.47 13.98
C ILE A 95 -6.70 -3.80 13.44
N ALA A 96 -7.67 -2.89 13.61
CA ALA A 96 -9.01 -3.06 13.04
C ALA A 96 -8.97 -3.20 11.52
N TRP A 97 -8.11 -2.44 10.85
CA TRP A 97 -7.93 -2.50 9.40
C TRP A 97 -7.23 -3.76 8.92
N ALA A 98 -6.25 -4.26 9.67
CA ALA A 98 -5.61 -5.54 9.37
C ALA A 98 -6.61 -6.70 9.39
N LEU A 99 -7.49 -6.74 10.40
CA LEU A 99 -8.56 -7.74 10.49
C LEU A 99 -9.55 -7.62 9.32
N GLN A 100 -9.97 -6.39 8.98
CA GLN A 100 -10.88 -6.16 7.87
C GLN A 100 -10.28 -6.59 6.52
N SER A 101 -9.00 -6.29 6.27
CA SER A 101 -8.31 -6.68 5.04
C SER A 101 -8.26 -8.21 4.89
N PHE A 102 -7.96 -8.90 5.99
CA PHE A 102 -7.94 -10.35 6.03
C PHE A 102 -9.31 -10.97 5.71
N ILE A 103 -10.38 -10.47 6.34
CA ILE A 103 -11.75 -10.93 6.07
C ILE A 103 -12.13 -10.67 4.61
N SER A 104 -11.79 -9.51 4.07
CA SER A 104 -12.08 -9.14 2.67
C SER A 104 -11.40 -10.10 1.69
N THR A 105 -10.14 -10.47 1.96
CA THR A 105 -9.38 -11.42 1.12
C THR A 105 -9.95 -12.84 1.21
N LEU A 106 -10.39 -13.29 2.39
CA LEU A 106 -11.09 -14.58 2.53
C LEU A 106 -12.43 -14.59 1.77
N ALA A 107 -13.22 -13.53 1.89
CA ALA A 107 -14.50 -13.40 1.19
C ALA A 107 -14.31 -13.44 -0.34
N LEU A 108 -13.27 -12.76 -0.85
CA LEU A 108 -12.90 -12.81 -2.25
C LEU A 108 -12.48 -14.23 -2.68
N ALA A 109 -11.67 -14.91 -1.87
CA ALA A 109 -11.23 -16.27 -2.16
C ALA A 109 -12.42 -17.24 -2.26
N LYS A 110 -13.36 -17.19 -1.29
CA LYS A 110 -14.61 -17.97 -1.35
C LYS A 110 -15.43 -17.67 -2.59
N TYR A 111 -15.60 -16.38 -2.92
CA TYR A 111 -16.35 -15.95 -4.09
C TYR A 111 -15.75 -16.50 -5.39
N LEU A 112 -14.43 -16.49 -5.53
CA LEU A 112 -13.73 -17.03 -6.70
C LEU A 112 -13.77 -18.56 -6.77
N GLU A 113 -13.86 -19.25 -5.62
CA GLU A 113 -14.01 -20.71 -5.56
C GLU A 113 -15.43 -21.17 -5.94
N GLY A 114 -16.41 -20.26 -5.96
CA GLY A 114 -17.80 -20.57 -6.31
C GLY A 114 -18.57 -21.31 -5.22
N ARG A 115 -18.05 -21.34 -3.98
CA ARG A 115 -18.76 -21.89 -2.81
C ARG A 115 -19.69 -20.83 -2.23
N ASN A 116 -20.85 -21.27 -1.74
CA ASN A 116 -21.79 -20.39 -1.04
C ASN A 116 -21.17 -19.90 0.28
N PHE A 117 -21.56 -18.70 0.72
CA PHE A 117 -21.00 -18.07 1.92
C PHE A 117 -21.19 -18.92 3.20
N ASP A 118 -22.20 -19.80 3.20
CA ASP A 118 -22.64 -20.62 4.33
C ASP A 118 -21.98 -22.02 4.42
N GLU A 119 -21.14 -22.41 3.46
CA GLU A 119 -20.35 -23.67 3.46
C GLU A 119 -18.86 -23.42 3.68
#